data_AF-A0AAV3SZ37-F1
#
_entry.id   AF-A0AAV3SZ37-F1
#
_cell.length_a   1.000
_cell.length_b   1.000
_cell.length_c   1.000
_cell.angle_alpha   90.00
_cell.angle_beta   90.00
_cell.angle_gamma   90.00
#
_symmetry.space_group_name_H-M   'P 1'
#
loop_
_entity.id
_entity.type
_entity.pdbx_description
1 polymer ?
#
loop_
_entity_poly.entity_id
_entity_poly.type
_entity_poly.pdbx_seq_one_letter_code
_entity_poly.pdbx_strand_id
1 'polypeptide(L)'
;MDEIEFREDGIALLEESFGGLNTSEFFVRYDGLDDFEIRVNSNGFVRLDELLTMEDDGYPRLNLAVLSDGDARIRKVESSKETQETEEKKKTDGISSRVSLNSRPESMPSVPEVNSFKTGTDERHYKRLKNNPDSQPAVYRRLIRNEGEIVRRQFDNWTERHGFDPTGGSHNASLLVLDRVTNEIERHGRGDDQRLVWIGE
;
A
#
# COMPACT_ATOMS: atom_id res chain seq x y z
N MET A 1 0.96 -7.48 -4.63
CA MET A 1 2.35 -7.85 -5.01
C MET A 1 2.48 -9.30 -4.68
N ASP A 2 2.53 -10.12 -5.71
CA ASP A 2 2.07 -11.51 -5.60
C ASP A 2 3.22 -12.48 -5.90
N GLU A 3 4.21 -12.04 -6.66
CA GLU A 3 5.37 -12.85 -7.01
C GLU A 3 6.64 -12.00 -7.13
N ILE A 4 7.77 -12.59 -6.73
CA ILE A 4 9.11 -12.04 -6.97
C ILE A 4 9.89 -13.04 -7.82
N GLU A 5 10.37 -12.60 -8.97
CA GLU A 5 11.18 -13.40 -9.87
C GLU A 5 12.62 -12.88 -9.85
N PHE A 6 13.59 -13.77 -9.63
CA PHE A 6 15.02 -13.41 -9.67
C PHE A 6 15.58 -13.77 -11.03
N ARG A 7 15.95 -12.77 -11.83
CA ARG A 7 16.53 -12.96 -13.17
C ARG A 7 18.04 -12.79 -13.15
N GLU A 8 18.69 -13.01 -14.28
CA GLU A 8 20.14 -12.81 -14.47
C GLU A 8 20.59 -11.36 -14.22
N ASP A 9 19.77 -10.36 -14.59
CA ASP A 9 20.13 -8.95 -14.56
C ASP A 9 19.44 -8.15 -13.45
N GLY A 10 18.54 -8.78 -12.68
CA GLY A 10 17.82 -8.11 -11.61
C GLY A 10 16.69 -8.92 -10.99
N ILE A 11 15.82 -8.22 -10.25
CA ILE A 11 14.65 -8.76 -9.56
C ILE A 11 13.40 -8.14 -10.19
N ALA A 12 12.47 -8.97 -10.64
CA ALA A 12 11.14 -8.52 -11.09
C ALA A 12 10.12 -8.75 -9.97
N LEU A 13 9.37 -7.70 -9.63
CA LEU A 13 8.21 -7.76 -8.75
C LEU A 13 6.97 -7.81 -9.65
N LEU A 14 6.23 -8.89 -9.55
CA LEU A 14 5.03 -9.13 -10.34
C LEU A 14 3.80 -8.97 -9.43
N GLU A 15 2.86 -8.17 -9.90
CA GLU A 15 1.58 -7.94 -9.24
C GLU A 15 0.46 -8.21 -10.25
N GLU A 16 -0.35 -9.22 -9.98
CA GLU A 16 -1.56 -9.49 -10.73
C GLU A 16 -2.65 -8.53 -10.28
N SER A 17 -3.37 -8.00 -11.26
CA SER A 17 -4.49 -7.10 -11.06
C SER A 17 -5.67 -7.57 -11.90
N PHE A 18 -6.89 -7.39 -11.37
CA PHE A 18 -8.15 -7.77 -12.04
C PHE A 18 -8.23 -9.24 -12.47
N GLY A 19 -8.21 -10.17 -11.51
CA GLY A 19 -8.51 -11.59 -11.76
C GLY A 19 -7.54 -12.28 -12.74
N GLY A 20 -6.28 -11.87 -12.75
CA GLY A 20 -5.22 -12.43 -13.62
C GLY A 20 -5.18 -11.87 -15.04
N LEU A 21 -5.97 -10.83 -15.35
CA LEU A 21 -6.01 -10.25 -16.70
C LEU A 21 -4.87 -9.27 -16.99
N ASN A 22 -4.30 -8.64 -15.96
CA ASN A 22 -3.21 -7.68 -16.09
C ASN A 22 -2.12 -7.97 -15.06
N THR A 23 -0.89 -8.15 -15.52
CA THR A 23 0.29 -8.28 -14.65
C THR A 23 1.11 -7.00 -14.75
N SER A 24 1.26 -6.32 -13.63
CA SER A 24 2.19 -5.20 -13.50
C SER A 24 3.56 -5.73 -13.10
N GLU A 25 4.59 -5.36 -13.86
CA GLU A 25 5.98 -5.74 -13.59
C GLU A 25 6.79 -4.53 -13.16
N PHE A 26 7.51 -4.66 -12.04
CA PHE A 26 8.51 -3.69 -11.58
C PHE A 26 9.88 -4.36 -11.50
N PHE A 27 10.83 -3.85 -12.27
CA PHE A 27 12.15 -4.45 -12.40
C PHE A 27 13.24 -3.64 -11.70
N VAL A 28 14.06 -4.30 -10.89
CA VAL A 28 15.20 -3.71 -10.17
C VAL A 28 16.47 -4.40 -10.61
N ARG A 29 17.36 -3.66 -11.27
CA ARG A 29 18.64 -4.20 -11.74
C ARG A 29 19.64 -4.41 -10.59
N TYR A 30 20.47 -5.45 -10.70
CA TYR A 30 21.54 -5.69 -9.73
C TYR A 30 22.67 -4.66 -9.81
N ASP A 31 22.91 -4.04 -10.97
CA ASP A 31 23.95 -3.02 -11.14
C ASP A 31 23.76 -1.78 -10.24
N GLY A 32 22.55 -1.57 -9.70
CA GLY A 32 22.23 -0.54 -8.71
C GLY A 32 22.14 -1.02 -7.25
N LEU A 33 22.33 -2.31 -6.98
CA LEU A 33 22.19 -2.93 -5.66
C LEU A 33 23.50 -3.65 -5.30
N ASP A 34 24.20 -3.19 -4.26
CA ASP A 34 25.38 -3.90 -3.75
C ASP A 34 24.95 -5.24 -3.13
N ASP A 35 24.34 -5.17 -1.95
CA ASP A 35 23.75 -6.27 -1.22
C ASP A 35 22.30 -5.89 -0.87
N PHE A 36 21.37 -6.84 -0.96
CA PHE A 36 19.97 -6.63 -0.59
C PHE A 36 19.42 -7.77 0.25
N GLU A 37 18.50 -7.44 1.15
CA GLU A 37 17.77 -8.38 1.99
C GLU A 37 16.29 -8.32 1.62
N ILE A 38 15.68 -9.48 1.37
CA ILE A 38 14.22 -9.60 1.26
C ILE A 38 13.69 -10.08 2.60
N ARG A 39 12.92 -9.22 3.28
CA ARG A 39 12.21 -9.60 4.50
C ARG A 39 10.78 -9.93 4.16
N VAL A 40 10.38 -11.15 4.48
CA VAL A 40 9.01 -11.64 4.34
C VAL A 40 8.41 -11.74 5.75
N ASN A 41 7.34 -10.99 6.02
CA ASN A 41 6.56 -11.17 7.24
C ASN A 41 5.35 -12.04 6.91
N SER A 42 5.22 -13.18 7.58
CA SER A 42 4.03 -14.03 7.50
C SER A 42 3.32 -14.06 8.85
N ASN A 43 2.03 -13.72 8.88
CA ASN A 43 1.18 -13.97 10.05
C ASN A 43 0.72 -15.44 10.04
N GLY A 44 1.65 -16.37 10.25
CA GLY A 44 1.40 -17.80 10.20
C GLY A 44 2.59 -18.61 9.70
N PHE A 45 2.36 -19.91 9.51
CA PHE A 45 3.34 -20.83 8.94
C PHE A 45 3.00 -21.07 7.47
N VAL A 46 3.99 -20.84 6.59
CA VAL A 46 3.96 -21.21 5.18
C VAL A 46 5.11 -22.17 4.93
N ARG A 47 4.89 -23.16 4.08
CA ARG A 47 5.96 -24.11 3.75
C ARG A 47 6.95 -23.46 2.78
N LEU A 48 8.23 -23.78 2.93
CA LEU A 48 9.27 -23.18 2.08
C LEU A 48 9.08 -23.53 0.61
N ASP A 49 8.58 -24.73 0.30
CA ASP A 49 8.28 -25.17 -1.07
C ASP A 49 7.04 -24.52 -1.69
N GLU A 50 6.19 -23.90 -0.86
CA GLU A 50 5.05 -23.08 -1.32
C GLU A 50 5.45 -21.61 -1.50
N LEU A 51 6.37 -21.12 -0.67
CA LEU A 51 6.89 -19.76 -0.74
C LEU A 51 7.94 -19.59 -1.84
N LEU A 52 8.78 -20.60 -2.06
CA LEU A 52 9.90 -20.57 -2.99
C LEU A 52 9.78 -21.74 -3.96
N THR A 53 9.63 -21.41 -5.24
CA THR A 53 9.55 -22.37 -6.34
C THR A 53 10.74 -22.19 -7.27
N MET A 54 11.16 -23.27 -7.92
CA MET A 54 12.16 -23.23 -8.99
C MET A 54 11.41 -23.59 -10.27
N GLU A 55 11.36 -22.66 -11.21
CA GLU A 55 10.71 -22.90 -12.51
C GLU A 55 11.65 -23.59 -13.49
N ASP A 56 11.11 -24.05 -14.62
CA ASP A 56 11.86 -24.72 -15.69
C ASP A 56 12.94 -23.83 -16.32
N ASP A 57 12.81 -22.51 -16.17
CA ASP A 57 13.80 -21.51 -16.58
C ASP A 57 15.04 -21.48 -15.66
N GLY A 58 15.01 -22.22 -14.55
CA GLY A 58 16.11 -22.33 -13.59
C GLY A 58 16.20 -21.18 -12.59
N TYR A 59 15.23 -20.26 -12.62
CA TYR A 59 15.22 -19.11 -11.71
C TYR A 59 14.31 -19.35 -10.51
N PRO A 60 14.74 -18.95 -9.30
CA PRO A 60 13.88 -19.01 -8.14
C PRO A 60 12.76 -17.97 -8.25
N ARG A 61 11.57 -18.35 -7.78
CA ARG A 61 10.42 -17.46 -7.68
C ARG A 61 9.82 -17.51 -6.29
N LEU A 62 9.61 -16.34 -5.70
CA LEU A 62 8.99 -16.18 -4.41
C LEU A 62 7.50 -15.91 -4.61
N ASN A 63 6.65 -16.86 -4.26
CA ASN A 63 5.20 -16.70 -4.32
C ASN A 63 4.73 -16.02 -3.02
N LEU A 64 4.25 -14.78 -3.12
CA LEU A 64 3.75 -14.01 -1.98
C LEU A 64 2.24 -14.16 -1.80
N ALA A 65 1.51 -14.66 -2.80
CA ALA A 65 0.07 -14.87 -2.71
C ALA A 65 -0.31 -15.93 -1.65
N VAL A 66 0.62 -16.82 -1.29
CA VAL A 66 0.44 -17.78 -0.18
C VAL A 66 0.46 -17.12 1.20
N LEU A 67 0.86 -15.85 1.29
CA LEU A 67 0.90 -15.10 2.54
C LEU A 67 -0.44 -14.41 2.79
N SER A 68 -1.29 -15.03 3.62
CA SER A 68 -2.67 -14.57 3.87
C SER A 68 -2.82 -13.10 4.31
N ASP A 69 -1.80 -12.53 4.95
CA ASP A 69 -1.75 -11.12 5.39
C ASP A 69 -0.29 -10.58 5.37
N GLY A 70 0.61 -11.22 4.62
CA GLY A 70 2.05 -10.94 4.68
C GLY A 70 2.53 -9.79 3.80
N ASP A 71 3.73 -9.28 4.06
CA ASP A 71 4.42 -8.33 3.19
C ASP A 71 5.87 -8.72 2.94
N ALA A 72 6.36 -8.43 1.73
CA ALA A 72 7.77 -8.55 1.37
C ALA A 72 8.39 -7.17 1.20
N ARG A 73 9.57 -6.96 1.77
CA ARG A 73 10.33 -5.70 1.62
C ARG A 73 11.75 -5.98 1.18
N ILE A 74 12.16 -5.30 0.13
CA ILE A 74 13.55 -5.27 -0.33
C ILE A 74 14.25 -4.10 0.36
N ARG A 75 15.36 -4.36 1.03
CA ARG A 75 16.20 -3.34 1.63
C ARG A 75 17.65 -3.52 1.19
N LYS A 76 18.34 -2.42 0.97
CA LYS A 76 19.80 -2.45 0.82
C LYS A 76 20.42 -2.89 2.14
N VAL A 77 21.32 -3.87 2.10
CA VAL A 77 22.12 -4.24 3.26
C VAL A 77 23.21 -3.18 3.40
N GLU A 78 23.19 -2.48 4.53
CA GLU A 78 24.33 -1.65 4.90
C GLU A 78 25.46 -2.62 5.26
N SER A 79 26.45 -2.72 4.36
CA SER A 79 27.65 -3.52 4.60
C SER A 79 28.28 -3.03 5.91
N SER A 80 28.19 -3.88 6.92
CA SER A 80 28.56 -3.55 8.29
C SER A 80 30.08 -3.45 8.35
N LYS A 81 30.60 -2.23 8.18
CA LYS A 81 31.93 -1.92 8.69
C LYS A 81 31.82 -1.84 10.21
N GLU A 82 32.42 -2.79 10.91
CA GLU A 82 32.75 -2.72 12.33
C GLU A 82 33.25 -1.32 12.69
N THR A 83 32.49 -0.54 13.45
CA THR A 83 33.04 0.46 14.37
C THR A 83 32.06 0.73 15.51
N GLN A 84 32.61 0.74 16.71
CA GLN A 84 31.96 0.99 17.99
C GLN A 84 31.26 2.35 18.07
N GLU A 85 30.24 2.39 18.93
CA GLU A 85 29.73 3.52 19.72
C GLU A 85 30.00 4.94 19.21
N THR A 86 28.94 5.68 18.85
CA THR A 86 28.50 6.87 19.60
C THR A 86 27.07 7.22 19.15
N GLU A 87 26.18 7.42 20.12
CA GLU A 87 24.87 8.02 19.90
C GLU A 87 24.99 9.38 19.22
N GLU A 88 24.49 9.54 18.00
CA GLU A 88 24.06 10.84 17.51
C GLU A 88 22.95 10.69 16.48
N LYS A 89 21.78 11.24 16.83
CA LYS A 89 20.62 11.41 15.96
C LYS A 89 21.03 12.12 14.66
N LYS A 90 21.18 11.39 13.57
CA LYS A 90 21.14 11.94 12.21
C LYS A 90 20.20 11.13 11.34
N LYS A 91 19.09 11.79 11.00
CA LYS A 91 18.27 11.53 9.81
C LYS A 91 19.20 11.23 8.65
N THR A 92 19.19 9.98 8.18
CA THR A 92 19.78 9.58 6.93
C THR A 92 18.70 8.89 6.12
N ASP A 93 18.65 9.32 4.86
CA ASP A 93 17.68 8.97 3.85
C ASP A 93 17.62 7.46 3.64
N GLY A 94 16.69 6.82 4.35
CA GLY A 94 16.16 5.57 3.89
C GLY A 94 15.53 5.83 2.53
N ILE A 95 16.15 5.31 1.47
CA ILE A 95 15.45 4.99 0.23
C ILE A 95 14.45 3.90 0.63
N SER A 96 13.37 4.35 1.28
CA SER A 96 12.09 3.70 1.21
C SER A 96 11.81 3.72 -0.28
N SER A 97 12.00 2.57 -0.94
CA SER A 97 11.37 2.31 -2.22
C SER A 97 9.88 2.48 -1.97
N ARG A 98 9.45 3.74 -2.00
CA ARG A 98 8.10 4.16 -2.27
C ARG A 98 7.74 3.30 -3.45
N VAL A 99 6.80 2.38 -3.25
CA VAL A 99 5.99 1.84 -4.31
C VAL A 99 5.45 3.07 -5.04
N SER A 100 6.21 3.53 -6.03
CA SER A 100 5.79 4.55 -6.94
C SER A 100 4.82 3.80 -7.81
N LEU A 101 3.54 4.08 -7.56
CA LEU A 101 2.40 3.80 -8.41
C LEU A 101 2.73 4.35 -9.82
N ASN A 102 3.52 3.60 -10.58
CA ASN A 102 3.86 3.87 -11.97
C ASN A 102 2.92 3.10 -12.92
N SER A 103 1.91 2.41 -12.40
CA SER A 103 0.62 2.36 -13.06
C SER A 103 0.18 3.82 -13.22
N ARG A 104 0.23 4.33 -14.46
CA ARG A 104 -0.17 5.72 -14.78
C ARG A 104 -1.39 6.06 -13.94
N PRO A 105 -1.32 7.04 -13.01
CA PRO A 105 -2.50 7.41 -12.27
C PRO A 105 -3.47 7.90 -13.32
N GLU A 106 -4.50 7.10 -13.61
CA GLU A 106 -5.72 7.69 -14.14
C GLU A 106 -6.00 8.86 -13.22
N SER A 107 -6.09 10.06 -13.78
CA SER A 107 -6.21 11.27 -12.98
C SER A 107 -7.38 11.10 -12.02
N MET A 108 -7.14 11.22 -10.71
CA MET A 108 -8.21 11.16 -9.72
C MET A 108 -9.34 12.11 -10.17
N PRO A 109 -10.61 11.68 -10.16
CA PRO A 109 -11.71 12.57 -10.49
C PRO A 109 -11.67 13.79 -9.57
N SER A 110 -12.22 14.92 -10.01
CA SER A 110 -12.33 16.10 -9.16
C SER A 110 -13.18 15.77 -7.93
N VAL A 111 -12.83 16.33 -6.77
CA VAL A 111 -13.65 16.18 -5.56
C VAL A 111 -15.01 16.85 -5.82
N PRO A 112 -16.15 16.16 -5.61
CA PRO A 112 -17.48 16.72 -5.83
C PRO A 112 -17.72 17.98 -5.00
N GLU A 113 -18.38 18.99 -5.58
CA GLU A 113 -18.75 20.20 -4.84
C GLU A 113 -19.93 19.96 -3.91
N VAL A 114 -19.79 20.37 -2.65
CA VAL A 114 -20.80 20.17 -1.61
C VAL A 114 -21.33 21.50 -1.10
N ASN A 115 -22.66 21.65 -1.16
CA ASN A 115 -23.34 22.90 -0.81
C ASN A 115 -23.64 23.06 0.68
N SER A 116 -23.67 21.96 1.45
CA SER A 116 -24.02 21.98 2.88
C SER A 116 -23.37 20.85 3.65
N PHE A 117 -22.97 21.12 4.90
CA PHE A 117 -22.38 20.13 5.80
C PHE A 117 -23.30 19.89 7.00
N LYS A 118 -23.42 18.63 7.42
CA LYS A 118 -24.19 18.27 8.62
C LYS A 118 -23.49 18.72 9.91
N THR A 119 -22.16 18.74 9.91
CA THR A 119 -21.34 19.09 11.08
C THR A 119 -20.13 19.93 10.69
N GLY A 120 -19.59 20.72 11.62
CA GLY A 120 -18.33 21.46 11.39
C GLY A 120 -17.12 20.54 11.20
N THR A 121 -17.17 19.30 11.71
CA THR A 121 -16.14 18.28 11.47
C THR A 121 -16.12 17.85 10.00
N ASP A 122 -17.30 17.64 9.40
CA ASP A 122 -17.42 17.31 7.97
C ASP A 122 -16.81 18.40 7.10
N GLU A 123 -17.19 19.65 7.37
CA GLU A 123 -16.68 20.81 6.64
C GLU A 123 -15.15 20.89 6.71
N ARG A 124 -14.57 20.69 7.90
CA ARG A 124 -13.12 20.73 8.08
C ARG A 124 -12.40 19.64 7.31
N HIS A 125 -12.89 18.40 7.36
CA HIS A 125 -12.29 17.27 6.64
C HIS A 125 -12.47 17.40 5.13
N TYR A 126 -13.63 17.87 4.65
CA TYR A 126 -13.85 18.17 3.24
C TYR A 126 -12.91 19.28 2.74
N LYS A 127 -12.74 20.37 3.49
CA LYS A 127 -11.78 21.44 3.14
C LYS A 127 -10.35 20.89 3.07
N ARG A 128 -9.96 19.99 3.98
CA ARG A 128 -8.64 19.32 3.92
C ARG A 128 -8.51 18.44 2.68
N LEU A 129 -9.54 17.65 2.36
CA LEU A 129 -9.59 16.83 1.14
C LEU A 129 -9.38 17.68 -0.12
N LYS A 130 -10.09 18.82 -0.23
CA LYS A 130 -10.04 19.70 -1.40
C LYS A 130 -8.73 20.46 -1.54
N ASN A 131 -8.18 20.95 -0.42
CA ASN A 131 -7.05 21.89 -0.44
C ASN A 131 -5.68 21.22 -0.21
N ASN A 132 -5.65 19.97 0.28
CA ASN A 132 -4.41 19.27 0.57
C ASN A 132 -4.46 17.82 0.06
N PRO A 133 -3.73 17.50 -1.03
CA PRO A 133 -3.70 16.17 -1.62
C PRO A 133 -3.06 15.12 -0.70
N ASP A 134 -2.32 15.51 0.33
CA ASP A 134 -1.70 14.61 1.31
C ASP A 134 -2.48 14.54 2.62
N SER A 135 -3.68 15.13 2.67
CA SER A 135 -4.57 14.98 3.80
C SER A 135 -5.07 13.54 3.93
N GLN A 136 -5.36 13.10 5.16
CA GLN A 136 -5.93 11.79 5.45
C GLN A 136 -7.12 11.41 4.53
N PRO A 137 -8.16 12.24 4.35
CA PRO A 137 -9.26 11.90 3.42
C PRO A 137 -8.81 11.81 1.96
N ALA A 138 -7.83 12.60 1.52
CA ALA A 138 -7.30 12.52 0.15
C ALA A 138 -6.51 11.22 -0.08
N VAL A 139 -5.72 10.79 0.91
CA VAL A 139 -5.04 9.49 0.88
C VAL A 139 -6.08 8.35 0.85
N TYR A 140 -7.12 8.43 1.67
CA TYR A 140 -8.16 7.39 1.77
C TYR A 140 -8.90 7.25 0.45
N ARG A 141 -9.27 8.38 -0.15
CA ARG A 141 -9.91 8.45 -1.47
C ARG A 141 -9.09 7.75 -2.55
N ARG A 142 -7.77 7.98 -2.58
CA ARG A 142 -6.85 7.30 -3.52
C ARG A 142 -6.77 5.80 -3.28
N LEU A 143 -6.61 5.38 -2.02
CA LEU A 143 -6.49 3.96 -1.67
C LEU A 143 -7.75 3.18 -2.08
N ILE A 144 -8.94 3.69 -1.74
CA ILE A 144 -10.20 3.02 -2.05
C ILE A 144 -10.47 3.01 -3.55
N ARG A 145 -10.21 4.11 -4.26
CA ARG A 145 -10.38 4.16 -5.72
C ARG A 145 -9.46 3.15 -6.43
N ASN A 146 -8.19 3.10 -6.05
CA ASN A 146 -7.22 2.23 -6.72
C ASN A 146 -7.58 0.75 -6.57
N GLU A 147 -8.16 0.36 -5.43
CA GLU A 147 -8.60 -1.01 -5.19
C GLU A 147 -9.99 -1.31 -5.78
N GLY A 148 -10.86 -0.30 -5.88
CA GLY A 148 -12.27 -0.45 -6.24
C GLY A 148 -13.13 -0.99 -5.09
N GLU A 149 -12.70 -2.04 -4.40
CA GLU A 149 -13.35 -2.61 -3.23
C GLU A 149 -12.32 -3.11 -2.21
N ILE A 150 -12.38 -2.63 -0.96
CA ILE A 150 -11.42 -3.02 0.08
C ILE A 150 -12.10 -3.39 1.41
N VAL A 151 -11.64 -4.46 2.05
CA VAL A 151 -12.09 -4.87 3.39
C VAL A 151 -11.50 -3.96 4.46
N ARG A 152 -12.27 -3.65 5.50
CA ARG A 152 -11.93 -2.65 6.52
C ARG A 152 -10.61 -2.98 7.23
N ARG A 153 -10.41 -4.24 7.61
CA ARG A 153 -9.14 -4.68 8.21
C ARG A 153 -7.91 -4.38 7.34
N GLN A 154 -8.01 -4.65 6.04
CA GLN A 154 -6.93 -4.39 5.08
C GLN A 154 -6.71 -2.89 4.91
N PHE A 155 -7.79 -2.12 4.79
CA PHE A 155 -7.74 -0.67 4.72
C PHE A 155 -7.06 -0.05 5.95
N ASP A 156 -7.44 -0.48 7.16
CA ASP A 156 -6.88 0.05 8.41
C ASP A 156 -5.36 -0.17 8.46
N ASN A 157 -4.90 -1.38 8.12
CA ASN A 157 -3.46 -1.71 8.00
C ASN A 157 -2.74 -0.79 6.99
N TRP A 158 -3.34 -0.48 5.85
CA TRP A 158 -2.75 0.44 4.87
C TRP A 158 -2.66 1.86 5.41
N THR A 159 -3.72 2.33 6.08
CA THR A 159 -3.72 3.69 6.63
C THR A 159 -2.71 3.85 7.76
N GLU A 160 -2.49 2.82 8.57
CA GLU A 160 -1.43 2.79 9.58
C GLU A 160 -0.03 2.90 8.96
N ARG A 161 0.22 2.20 7.85
CA ARG A 161 1.47 2.32 7.07
C ARG A 161 1.68 3.73 6.52
N HIS A 162 0.62 4.48 6.26
CA HIS A 162 0.67 5.89 5.88
C HIS A 162 0.81 6.87 7.08
N GLY A 163 0.97 6.35 8.30
CA GLY A 163 1.16 7.15 9.51
C GLY A 163 -0.14 7.67 10.11
N PHE A 164 -1.28 7.11 9.72
CA PHE A 164 -2.59 7.47 10.30
C PHE A 164 -3.03 6.44 11.33
N ASP A 165 -3.56 6.90 12.45
CA ASP A 165 -4.15 6.02 13.47
C ASP A 165 -5.53 5.51 13.00
N PRO A 166 -5.72 4.19 12.77
CA PRO A 166 -7.00 3.62 12.32
C PRO A 166 -8.08 3.63 13.42
N THR A 167 -7.67 3.71 14.69
CA THR A 167 -8.58 3.74 15.84
C THR A 167 -9.04 5.16 16.19
N GLY A 168 -8.38 6.17 15.63
CA GLY A 168 -8.64 7.57 15.95
C GLY A 168 -9.94 8.12 15.35
N GLY A 169 -10.57 9.08 16.04
CA GLY A 169 -11.79 9.73 15.54
C GLY A 169 -11.63 10.41 14.17
N SER A 170 -10.41 10.86 13.84
CA SER A 170 -10.07 11.45 12.53
C SER A 170 -10.17 10.45 11.38
N HIS A 171 -9.88 9.17 11.63
CA HIS A 171 -9.99 8.10 10.63
C HIS A 171 -11.45 7.89 10.22
N ASN A 172 -12.34 7.69 11.19
CA ASN A 172 -13.77 7.53 10.91
C ASN A 172 -14.40 8.81 10.32
N ALA A 173 -14.00 10.00 10.79
CA ALA A 173 -14.47 11.26 10.21
C ALA A 173 -14.06 11.40 8.73
N SER A 174 -12.87 10.96 8.37
CA SER A 174 -12.38 11.00 6.98
C SER A 174 -13.17 10.04 6.08
N LEU A 175 -13.46 8.83 6.54
CA LEU A 175 -14.33 7.88 5.82
C LEU A 175 -15.76 8.40 5.70
N LEU A 176 -16.29 9.02 6.76
CA LEU A 176 -17.61 9.62 6.72
C LEU A 176 -17.72 10.74 5.68
N VAL A 177 -16.67 11.54 5.47
CA VAL A 177 -16.68 12.55 4.39
C VAL A 177 -16.81 11.88 3.03
N LEU A 178 -16.04 10.83 2.77
CA LEU A 178 -16.10 10.12 1.49
C LEU A 178 -17.48 9.44 1.26
N ASP A 179 -18.06 8.89 2.32
CA ASP A 179 -19.34 8.17 2.28
C ASP A 179 -20.57 9.09 2.21
N ARG A 180 -20.65 10.11 3.09
CA ARG A 180 -21.88 10.90 3.30
C ARG A 180 -21.85 12.33 2.77
N VAL A 181 -20.65 12.85 2.51
CA VAL A 181 -20.44 14.25 2.09
C VAL A 181 -20.20 14.29 0.59
N THR A 182 -19.24 13.50 0.09
CA THR A 182 -18.94 13.42 -1.34
C THR A 182 -19.65 12.28 -2.05
N ASN A 183 -20.18 11.29 -1.31
CA ASN A 183 -20.85 10.08 -1.84
C ASN A 183 -19.99 9.32 -2.86
N GLU A 184 -18.68 9.23 -2.59
CA GLU A 184 -17.72 8.58 -3.48
C GLU A 184 -17.44 7.13 -3.09
N ILE A 185 -17.85 6.74 -1.89
CA ILE A 185 -17.74 5.37 -1.42
C ILE A 185 -19.06 4.90 -0.81
N GLU A 186 -19.30 3.60 -0.84
CA GLU A 186 -20.31 2.92 -0.02
C GLU A 186 -19.64 2.00 1.01
N ARG A 187 -20.37 1.75 2.11
CA ARG A 187 -19.91 0.88 3.19
C ARG A 187 -20.91 -0.25 3.42
N HIS A 188 -20.47 -1.49 3.20
CA HIS A 188 -21.32 -2.67 3.39
C HIS A 188 -20.81 -3.53 4.55
N GLY A 189 -21.70 -4.00 5.42
CA GLY A 189 -21.31 -4.80 6.59
C GLY A 189 -20.91 -3.94 7.80
N ARG A 190 -20.25 -4.56 8.78
CA ARG A 190 -19.87 -3.95 10.07
C ARG A 190 -18.51 -4.49 10.50
N GLY A 191 -17.87 -3.88 11.49
CA GLY A 191 -16.62 -4.38 12.05
C GLY A 191 -15.49 -4.53 11.03
N ASP A 192 -14.67 -5.55 11.22
CA ASP A 192 -13.47 -5.82 10.41
C ASP A 192 -13.81 -6.39 9.02
N ASP A 193 -15.00 -7.00 8.87
CA ASP A 193 -15.54 -7.52 7.60
C ASP A 193 -16.30 -6.47 6.79
N GLN A 194 -16.39 -5.22 7.28
CA GLN A 194 -16.97 -4.13 6.52
C GLN A 194 -16.18 -3.91 5.21
N ARG A 195 -16.89 -3.72 4.11
CA ARG A 195 -16.30 -3.46 2.78
C ARG A 195 -16.52 -2.01 2.40
N LEU A 196 -15.48 -1.37 1.89
CA LEU A 196 -15.48 -0.01 1.36
C LEU A 196 -15.40 -0.10 -0.17
N VAL A 197 -16.45 0.35 -0.85
CA VAL A 197 -16.58 0.22 -2.31
C VAL A 197 -16.53 1.60 -2.93
N TRP A 198 -15.70 1.81 -3.95
CA TRP A 198 -15.66 3.04 -4.73
C TRP A 198 -16.88 3.13 -5.66
N ILE A 199 -17.62 4.24 -5.58
CA ILE A 199 -18.78 4.53 -6.46
C ILE A 199 -18.71 5.93 -7.10
N GLY A 200 -17.62 6.66 -6.87
CA GLY A 200 -17.44 8.00 -7.45
C GLY A 200 -17.22 7.95 -8.96
N GLU A 201 -17.94 8.81 -9.69
CA GLU A 201 -17.80 9.03 -11.14
C GLU A 201 -16.66 10.01 -11.49
#